data_AF-A0AAN4YAQ0-F1
#
_entry.id   AF-A0AAN4YAQ0-F1
#
_cell.length_a   1.000
_cell.length_b   1.000
_cell.length_c   1.000
_cell.angle_alpha   90.00
_cell.angle_beta   90.00
_cell.angle_gamma   90.00
#
_symmetry.space_group_name_H-M   'P 1'
#
loop_
_entity.id
_entity.type
_entity.pdbx_description
1 polymer ?
#
loop_
_entity_poly.entity_id
_entity_poly.type
_entity_poly.pdbx_seq_one_letter_code
_entity_poly.pdbx_strand_id
1 'polypeptide(L)'
;MSIAHPEDPRCHVELKAPETLFLESPLALEVILRRNDTDPRSCIFYWPPDIAARFVLLRHTSHGLERVEVAERRSEAPDVLYVGDWRQYLFELQPHESSRYLELLHSYRRVLRPGERYELLWPGAKTCIWDWGDIQDHLDMELRRRESCISIVGGSNISFTVEEGERTFPSPEPSPPSEPLSRVPGAPVLSLNIECSPTFAKDQSKKATVHVIYHSSCKGPDDSTPITFHTVNLLSGNLQRRRGQNWEYFESEEMPYQIYDDPDIEVTPGRHADFISLQPGEQWTRTDSLELPSDIDIGEVFKYEFSDRVIDWWDWGMKEDHLQTTVKLPCWVKDDVVEPRDNEGRPAIVVPASNVVEFTIV
;
A
#
# COMPACT_ATOMS: atom_id res chain seq x y z
N MET A 1 -33.67 -7.98 9.77
CA MET A 1 -32.91 -9.19 10.18
C MET A 1 -33.27 -10.32 9.24
N SER A 2 -32.38 -10.67 8.31
CA SER A 2 -32.52 -11.88 7.48
C SER A 2 -31.68 -12.98 8.12
N ILE A 3 -32.32 -14.10 8.45
CA ILE A 3 -31.71 -15.26 9.10
C ILE A 3 -30.64 -15.82 8.16
N ALA A 4 -29.43 -16.08 8.66
CA ALA A 4 -28.37 -16.74 7.87
C ALA A 4 -28.78 -18.20 7.60
N HIS A 5 -28.66 -18.66 6.35
CA HIS A 5 -28.87 -20.08 6.07
C HIS A 5 -27.66 -20.88 6.60
N PRO A 6 -27.85 -22.10 7.14
CA PRO A 6 -26.77 -22.89 7.73
C PRO A 6 -25.63 -23.25 6.76
N GLU A 7 -25.87 -23.15 5.45
CA GLU A 7 -24.96 -23.55 4.38
C GLU A 7 -24.20 -22.37 3.73
N ASP A 8 -24.50 -21.12 4.10
CA ASP A 8 -23.81 -19.95 3.56
C ASP A 8 -22.40 -19.84 4.15
N PRO A 9 -21.37 -19.52 3.33
CA PRO A 9 -20.02 -19.22 3.81
C PRO A 9 -20.03 -18.14 4.88
N ARG A 10 -19.07 -18.23 5.81
CA ARG A 10 -19.05 -17.37 7.00
C ARG A 10 -17.70 -16.72 7.17
N CYS A 11 -17.73 -15.40 7.29
CA CYS A 11 -16.57 -14.61 7.68
C CYS A 11 -16.77 -13.99 9.06
N HIS A 12 -15.67 -13.77 9.77
CA HIS A 12 -15.60 -12.94 10.95
C HIS A 12 -14.75 -11.72 10.65
N VAL A 13 -15.18 -10.57 11.17
CA VAL A 13 -14.38 -9.35 11.21
C VAL A 13 -13.79 -9.23 12.61
N GLU A 14 -12.51 -8.93 12.70
CA GLU A 14 -11.84 -8.46 13.91
C GLU A 14 -11.37 -7.03 13.65
N LEU A 15 -11.80 -6.10 14.50
CA LEU A 15 -11.39 -4.70 14.45
C LEU A 15 -10.28 -4.47 15.47
N LYS A 16 -9.24 -3.72 15.08
CA LYS A 16 -8.22 -3.22 16.01
C LYS A 16 -8.01 -1.73 15.81
N ALA A 17 -7.90 -1.00 16.90
CA ALA A 17 -7.54 0.40 16.90
C ALA A 17 -6.74 0.73 18.17
N PRO A 18 -5.96 1.82 18.16
CA PRO A 18 -5.43 2.40 19.39
C PRO A 18 -6.55 2.74 20.39
N GLU A 19 -6.24 2.67 21.69
CA GLU A 19 -7.17 3.08 22.75
C GLU A 19 -7.51 4.59 22.70
N THR A 20 -6.63 5.39 22.08
CA THR A 20 -6.81 6.83 21.90
C THR A 20 -6.65 7.19 20.43
N LEU A 21 -7.66 7.88 19.89
CA LEU A 21 -7.64 8.50 18.57
C LEU A 21 -7.59 10.02 18.72
N PHE A 22 -6.94 10.69 17.77
CA PHE A 22 -6.70 12.13 17.80
C PHE A 22 -7.39 12.75 16.59
N LEU A 23 -8.19 13.81 16.80
CA LEU A 23 -8.98 14.41 15.71
C LEU A 23 -8.14 15.05 14.60
N GLU A 24 -6.87 15.35 14.89
CA GLU A 24 -5.93 15.94 13.94
C GLU A 24 -5.09 14.91 13.20
N SER A 25 -5.05 13.65 13.64
CA SER A 25 -4.36 12.54 12.97
C SER A 25 -5.30 11.74 12.05
N PRO A 26 -4.78 10.93 11.09
CA PRO A 26 -5.60 10.00 10.32
C PRO A 26 -6.36 9.03 11.23
N LEU A 27 -7.68 9.09 11.19
CA LEU A 27 -8.55 8.17 11.93
C LEU A 27 -8.60 6.85 11.15
N ALA A 28 -7.71 5.92 11.49
CA ALA A 28 -7.64 4.60 10.86
C ALA A 28 -7.84 3.49 11.90
N LEU A 29 -8.44 2.39 11.46
CA LEU A 29 -8.48 1.13 12.21
C LEU A 29 -7.98 -0.01 11.31
N GLU A 30 -7.39 -1.02 11.92
CA GLU A 30 -7.06 -2.27 11.23
C GLU A 30 -8.30 -3.16 11.19
N VAL A 31 -8.66 -3.61 9.99
CA VAL A 31 -9.70 -4.61 9.77
C VAL A 31 -9.04 -5.92 9.41
N ILE A 32 -9.42 -6.98 10.12
CA ILE A 32 -8.99 -8.34 9.83
C ILE A 32 -10.24 -9.14 9.46
N LEU A 33 -10.33 -9.55 8.20
CA LEU A 33 -11.42 -10.37 7.69
C LEU A 33 -10.95 -11.82 7.61
N ARG A 34 -11.56 -12.72 8.40
CA ARG A 34 -11.23 -14.15 8.44
C ARG A 34 -12.36 -14.99 7.93
N ARG A 35 -12.06 -15.98 7.10
CA ARG A 35 -13.03 -16.99 6.69
C ARG A 35 -13.07 -18.15 7.69
N ASN A 36 -14.27 -18.56 8.09
CA ASN A 36 -14.52 -19.53 9.16
C ASN A 36 -15.70 -20.46 8.82
N ASP A 37 -15.73 -20.95 7.59
CA ASP A 37 -16.62 -22.01 7.14
C ASP A 37 -15.81 -23.24 6.73
N THR A 38 -16.52 -24.35 6.51
CA THR A 38 -15.92 -25.64 6.13
C THR A 38 -15.88 -25.84 4.62
N ASP A 39 -16.29 -24.87 3.79
CA ASP A 39 -16.24 -25.03 2.34
C ASP A 39 -14.79 -24.94 1.88
N PRO A 40 -14.27 -25.96 1.19
CA PRO A 40 -12.86 -26.04 0.82
C PRO A 40 -12.48 -25.16 -0.39
N ARG A 41 -13.44 -24.54 -1.07
CA ARG A 41 -13.19 -23.70 -2.25
C ARG A 41 -12.95 -22.26 -1.81
N SER A 42 -12.02 -21.54 -2.42
CA SER A 42 -11.84 -20.09 -2.31
C SER A 42 -13.11 -19.36 -2.73
N CYS A 43 -13.40 -18.21 -2.12
CA CYS A 43 -14.57 -17.42 -2.48
C CYS A 43 -14.16 -16.01 -2.89
N ILE A 44 -14.76 -15.53 -3.98
CA ILE A 44 -14.62 -14.17 -4.48
C ILE A 44 -15.91 -13.43 -4.15
N PHE A 45 -15.81 -12.33 -3.40
CA PHE A 45 -16.96 -11.53 -3.01
C PHE A 45 -16.67 -10.04 -3.10
N TYR A 46 -17.74 -9.26 -3.26
CA TYR A 46 -17.64 -7.80 -3.27
C TYR A 46 -17.53 -7.25 -1.85
N TRP A 47 -16.53 -6.41 -1.66
CA TRP A 47 -16.24 -5.71 -0.43
C TRP A 47 -16.15 -4.19 -0.70
N PRO A 48 -17.20 -3.42 -0.35
CA PRO A 48 -17.32 -2.04 -0.78
C PRO A 48 -16.19 -1.14 -0.24
N PRO A 49 -15.79 -0.09 -1.00
CA PRO A 49 -14.78 0.88 -0.55
C PRO A 49 -15.18 1.65 0.71
N ASP A 50 -16.47 1.77 0.95
CA ASP A 50 -17.08 2.51 2.05
C ASP A 50 -17.54 1.57 3.19
N ILE A 51 -16.79 0.50 3.48
CA ILE A 51 -17.16 -0.42 4.57
C ILE A 51 -17.27 0.30 5.93
N ALA A 52 -16.51 1.38 6.13
CA ALA A 52 -16.64 2.23 7.30
C ALA A 52 -18.08 2.75 7.49
N ALA A 53 -18.84 2.98 6.42
CA ALA A 53 -20.26 3.38 6.48
C ALA A 53 -21.21 2.25 6.91
N ARG A 54 -20.68 1.09 7.31
CA ARG A 54 -21.48 -0.01 7.87
C ARG A 54 -21.23 -0.21 9.37
N PHE A 55 -20.21 0.44 9.93
CA PHE A 55 -20.02 0.38 11.38
C PHE A 55 -21.10 1.19 12.11
N VAL A 56 -21.32 0.84 13.37
CA VAL A 56 -22.20 1.57 14.27
C VAL A 56 -21.34 2.29 15.28
N LEU A 57 -21.41 3.62 15.28
CA LEU A 57 -20.77 4.44 16.31
C LEU A 57 -21.70 4.59 17.52
N LEU A 58 -21.19 4.26 18.69
CA LEU A 58 -21.84 4.45 19.98
C LEU A 58 -20.98 5.39 20.81
N ARG A 59 -21.58 6.39 21.45
CA ARG A 59 -20.93 7.29 22.40
C ARG A 59 -21.25 6.88 23.82
N HIS A 60 -20.25 6.90 24.70
CA HIS A 60 -20.48 6.76 26.14
C HIS A 60 -21.05 8.05 26.72
N THR A 61 -22.16 7.95 27.43
CA THR A 61 -22.79 9.05 28.17
C THR A 61 -23.02 8.63 29.62
N SER A 62 -23.40 9.58 30.48
CA SER A 62 -23.82 9.30 31.87
C SER A 62 -25.04 8.37 31.98
N HIS A 63 -25.82 8.24 30.90
CA HIS A 63 -27.03 7.43 30.83
C HIS A 63 -26.82 6.09 30.10
N GLY A 64 -25.58 5.78 29.68
CA GLY A 64 -25.24 4.57 28.92
C GLY A 64 -24.73 4.88 27.52
N LEU A 65 -24.80 3.90 26.62
CA LEU A 65 -24.36 4.02 25.22
C LEU A 65 -25.45 4.68 24.36
N GLU A 66 -25.10 5.76 23.67
CA GLU A 66 -25.98 6.47 22.74
C GLU A 66 -25.47 6.27 21.29
N ARG A 67 -26.36 5.92 20.37
CA ARG A 67 -26.00 5.81 18.94
C ARG A 67 -25.75 7.19 18.35
N VAL A 68 -24.64 7.35 17.64
CA VAL A 68 -24.30 8.58 16.92
C VAL A 68 -24.54 8.38 15.43
N GLU A 69 -25.34 9.26 14.83
CA GLU A 69 -25.62 9.23 13.40
C GLU A 69 -24.46 9.81 12.59
N VAL A 70 -23.88 8.98 11.72
CA VAL A 70 -22.80 9.36 10.81
C VAL A 70 -23.41 9.56 9.42
N ALA A 71 -23.08 10.68 8.76
CA ALA A 71 -23.55 10.91 7.40
C ALA A 71 -22.84 9.96 6.44
N GLU A 72 -23.59 9.05 5.81
CA GLU A 72 -23.04 7.91 5.09
C GLU A 72 -23.56 7.85 3.65
N ARG A 73 -22.64 7.74 2.69
CA ARG A 73 -22.94 7.28 1.34
C ARG A 73 -22.64 5.80 1.31
N ARG A 74 -23.64 4.97 0.99
CA ARG A 74 -23.47 3.53 0.85
C ARG A 74 -23.38 3.16 -0.61
N SER A 75 -22.31 2.47 -0.99
CA SER A 75 -22.20 1.89 -2.33
C SER A 75 -23.05 0.62 -2.37
N GLU A 76 -23.92 0.56 -3.38
CA GLU A 76 -24.59 -0.69 -3.72
C GLU A 76 -23.63 -1.55 -4.55
N ALA A 77 -23.69 -2.86 -4.34
CA ALA A 77 -22.87 -3.76 -5.10
C ALA A 77 -23.38 -3.83 -6.55
N PRO A 78 -22.51 -3.64 -7.56
CA PRO A 78 -22.91 -3.66 -8.96
C PRO A 78 -23.41 -5.05 -9.38
N ASP A 79 -24.25 -5.13 -10.41
CA ASP A 79 -24.78 -6.43 -10.87
C ASP A 79 -23.71 -7.27 -11.61
N VAL A 80 -22.73 -6.61 -12.20
CA VAL A 80 -21.62 -7.20 -12.96
C VAL A 80 -20.32 -6.51 -12.54
N LEU A 81 -19.27 -7.30 -12.34
CA LEU A 81 -17.91 -6.84 -12.11
C LEU A 81 -16.98 -7.46 -13.15
N TYR A 82 -16.11 -6.66 -13.73
CA TYR A 82 -15.02 -7.14 -14.57
C TYR A 82 -13.81 -7.44 -13.69
N VAL A 83 -13.25 -8.64 -13.82
CA VAL A 83 -12.04 -9.05 -13.10
C VAL A 83 -10.85 -8.71 -13.99
N GLY A 84 -10.36 -7.47 -13.87
CA GLY A 84 -9.11 -7.04 -14.48
C GLY A 84 -7.93 -7.13 -13.50
N ASP A 85 -6.75 -6.68 -13.95
CA ASP A 85 -5.53 -6.63 -13.13
C ASP A 85 -5.72 -5.86 -11.82
N TRP A 86 -6.60 -4.85 -11.84
CA TRP A 86 -7.07 -4.15 -10.66
C TRP A 86 -8.37 -4.79 -10.15
N ARG A 87 -8.25 -5.53 -9.04
CA ARG A 87 -9.35 -6.24 -8.35
C ARG A 87 -10.34 -5.27 -7.73
N GLN A 88 -11.19 -4.61 -8.53
CA GLN A 88 -12.13 -3.57 -8.09
C GLN A 88 -13.03 -4.06 -6.95
N TYR A 89 -12.64 -3.76 -5.71
CA TYR A 89 -13.42 -4.09 -4.51
C TYR A 89 -13.78 -5.59 -4.41
N LEU A 90 -13.00 -6.43 -5.08
CA LEU A 90 -13.13 -7.88 -5.10
C LEU A 90 -12.12 -8.46 -4.14
N PHE A 91 -12.63 -9.16 -3.12
CA PHE A 91 -11.83 -9.87 -2.16
C PHE A 91 -11.89 -11.35 -2.46
N GLU A 92 -10.72 -11.98 -2.49
CA GLU A 92 -10.57 -13.42 -2.46
C GLU A 92 -10.22 -13.84 -1.04
N LEU A 93 -10.89 -14.88 -0.53
CA LEU A 93 -10.48 -15.52 0.72
C LEU A 93 -10.45 -17.03 0.54
N GLN A 94 -9.27 -17.60 0.75
CA GLN A 94 -9.09 -19.04 0.87
C GLN A 94 -9.73 -19.55 2.18
N PRO A 95 -10.04 -20.85 2.27
CA PRO A 95 -10.52 -21.44 3.52
C PRO A 95 -9.52 -21.20 4.66
N HIS A 96 -9.99 -20.71 5.81
CA HIS A 96 -9.18 -20.39 7.00
C HIS A 96 -8.17 -19.25 6.85
N GLU A 97 -8.16 -18.55 5.72
CA GLU A 97 -7.29 -17.40 5.51
C GLU A 97 -7.84 -16.13 6.15
N SER A 98 -6.94 -15.16 6.36
CA SER A 98 -7.29 -13.82 6.80
C SER A 98 -6.71 -12.76 5.87
N SER A 99 -7.53 -11.80 5.47
CA SER A 99 -7.07 -10.54 4.88
C SER A 99 -6.98 -9.45 5.95
N ARG A 100 -5.97 -8.57 5.84
CA ARG A 100 -5.72 -7.47 6.79
C ARG A 100 -5.48 -6.19 6.01
N TYR A 101 -6.16 -5.11 6.40
CA TYR A 101 -5.99 -3.81 5.77
C TYR A 101 -6.40 -2.68 6.74
N LEU A 102 -6.02 -1.44 6.40
CA LEU A 102 -6.41 -0.25 7.16
C LEU A 102 -7.67 0.37 6.57
N GLU A 103 -8.62 0.69 7.43
CA GLU A 103 -9.88 1.34 7.09
C GLU A 103 -9.92 2.75 7.66
N LEU A 104 -10.26 3.74 6.82
CA LEU A 104 -10.21 5.16 7.16
C LEU A 104 -11.58 5.68 7.56
N LEU A 105 -11.71 6.21 8.77
CA LEU A 105 -12.95 6.72 9.37
C LEU A 105 -13.22 8.19 9.01
N HIS A 106 -13.00 8.59 7.75
CA HIS A 106 -13.15 9.99 7.30
C HIS A 106 -14.52 10.60 7.64
N SER A 107 -15.60 9.85 7.44
CA SER A 107 -16.98 10.29 7.71
C SER A 107 -17.25 10.53 9.20
N TYR A 108 -16.51 9.87 10.09
CA TYR A 108 -16.70 9.92 11.54
C TYR A 108 -16.14 11.20 12.15
N ARG A 109 -15.14 11.82 11.51
CA ARG A 109 -14.45 13.03 12.03
C ARG A 109 -15.39 14.16 12.42
N ARG A 110 -16.50 14.33 11.69
CA ARG A 110 -17.48 15.42 11.93
C ARG A 110 -18.28 15.23 13.21
N VAL A 111 -18.47 14.00 13.65
CA VAL A 111 -19.34 13.65 14.79
C VAL A 111 -18.56 13.36 16.06
N LEU A 112 -17.29 12.95 15.94
CA LEU A 112 -16.41 12.75 17.08
C LEU A 112 -16.12 14.06 17.81
N ARG A 113 -15.95 13.98 19.13
CA ARG A 113 -15.66 15.11 20.02
C ARG A 113 -14.50 14.76 20.95
N PRO A 114 -13.57 15.69 21.18
CA PRO A 114 -12.50 15.49 22.15
C PRO A 114 -13.02 15.22 23.56
N GLY A 115 -12.28 14.42 24.32
CA GLY A 115 -12.60 13.96 25.66
C GLY A 115 -13.74 12.93 25.75
N GLU A 116 -14.42 12.63 24.62
CA GLU A 116 -15.49 11.63 24.60
C GLU A 116 -14.96 10.24 24.25
N ARG A 117 -15.56 9.22 24.88
CA ARG A 117 -15.27 7.81 24.60
C ARG A 117 -16.35 7.24 23.69
N TYR A 118 -15.92 6.45 22.71
CA TYR A 118 -16.80 5.81 21.74
C TYR A 118 -16.54 4.30 21.67
N GLU A 119 -17.56 3.56 21.25
CA GLU A 119 -17.45 2.21 20.77
C GLU A 119 -17.82 2.17 19.28
N LEU A 120 -17.01 1.49 18.50
CA LEU A 120 -17.29 1.20 17.10
C LEU A 120 -17.61 -0.28 16.98
N LEU A 121 -18.82 -0.57 16.50
CA LEU A 121 -19.36 -1.91 16.41
C LEU A 121 -19.54 -2.31 14.94
N TRP A 122 -19.08 -3.50 14.60
CA TRP A 122 -19.48 -4.19 13.38
C TRP A 122 -20.81 -4.93 13.61
N PRO A 123 -21.94 -4.47 13.02
CA PRO A 123 -23.25 -5.07 13.26
C PRO A 123 -23.44 -6.41 12.52
N GLY A 124 -22.50 -6.78 11.66
CA GLY A 124 -22.65 -7.87 10.71
C GLY A 124 -23.20 -7.39 9.38
N ALA A 125 -22.87 -8.10 8.31
CA ALA A 125 -23.40 -7.83 6.99
C ALA A 125 -23.54 -9.13 6.20
N LYS A 126 -24.41 -9.10 5.19
CA LYS A 126 -24.37 -10.07 4.10
C LYS A 126 -23.84 -9.35 2.86
N THR A 127 -22.96 -10.01 2.13
CA THR A 127 -22.57 -9.58 0.78
C THR A 127 -22.70 -10.77 -0.17
N CYS A 128 -22.86 -10.51 -1.45
CA CYS A 128 -23.03 -11.59 -2.41
C CYS A 128 -21.66 -12.23 -2.71
N ILE A 129 -21.69 -13.49 -3.13
CA ILE A 129 -20.54 -14.15 -3.72
C ILE A 129 -20.62 -13.87 -5.22
N TRP A 130 -19.52 -13.45 -5.83
CA TRP A 130 -19.44 -13.25 -7.27
C TRP A 130 -19.03 -14.54 -7.96
N ASP A 131 -18.04 -15.24 -7.41
CA ASP A 131 -17.78 -16.62 -7.80
C ASP A 131 -17.00 -17.43 -6.75
N TRP A 132 -16.83 -18.72 -7.04
CA TRP A 132 -15.97 -19.64 -6.32
C TRP A 132 -14.67 -19.90 -7.10
N GLY A 133 -13.58 -20.13 -6.39
CA GLY A 133 -12.26 -20.35 -6.98
C GLY A 133 -11.36 -19.13 -6.83
N ASP A 134 -10.19 -19.22 -7.43
CA ASP A 134 -9.15 -18.21 -7.30
C ASP A 134 -9.39 -17.09 -8.30
N ILE A 135 -9.13 -15.85 -7.91
CA ILE A 135 -9.37 -14.69 -8.79
C ILE A 135 -8.49 -14.73 -10.05
N GLN A 136 -7.36 -15.43 -9.97
CA GLN A 136 -6.47 -15.70 -11.09
C GLN A 136 -7.16 -16.52 -12.20
N ASP A 137 -8.01 -17.47 -11.83
CA ASP A 137 -8.78 -18.27 -12.79
C ASP A 137 -9.90 -17.47 -13.46
N HIS A 138 -10.20 -16.28 -12.92
CA HIS A 138 -11.28 -15.42 -13.37
C HIS A 138 -10.77 -14.13 -14.03
N LEU A 139 -9.46 -13.99 -14.29
CA LEU A 139 -8.91 -12.84 -15.01
C LEU A 139 -9.57 -12.71 -16.39
N ASP A 140 -9.89 -11.47 -16.75
CA ASP A 140 -10.58 -11.07 -17.98
C ASP A 140 -12.00 -11.62 -18.13
N MET A 141 -12.61 -12.05 -17.02
CA MET A 141 -14.00 -12.49 -16.99
C MET A 141 -14.91 -11.43 -16.38
N GLU A 142 -16.12 -11.34 -16.93
CA GLU A 142 -17.23 -10.68 -16.27
C GLU A 142 -17.89 -11.62 -15.26
N LEU A 143 -17.70 -11.31 -13.97
CA LEU A 143 -18.41 -11.99 -12.89
C LEU A 143 -19.75 -11.32 -12.65
N ARG A 144 -20.80 -12.14 -12.64
CA ARG A 144 -22.16 -11.70 -12.31
C ARG A 144 -22.44 -11.99 -10.85
N ARG A 145 -23.14 -11.06 -10.20
CA ARG A 145 -23.60 -11.25 -8.83
C ARG A 145 -24.42 -12.54 -8.72
N ARG A 146 -23.98 -13.49 -7.89
CA ARG A 146 -24.73 -14.72 -7.63
C ARG A 146 -25.79 -14.48 -6.56
N GLU A 147 -26.80 -15.35 -6.52
CA GLU A 147 -27.81 -15.34 -5.45
C GLU A 147 -27.23 -15.80 -4.10
N SER A 148 -26.18 -16.63 -4.14
CA SER A 148 -25.44 -17.08 -2.96
C SER A 148 -24.73 -15.91 -2.28
N CYS A 149 -24.84 -15.84 -0.95
CA CYS A 149 -24.27 -14.77 -0.15
C CYS A 149 -23.29 -15.32 0.89
N ILE A 150 -22.29 -14.51 1.24
CA ILE A 150 -21.42 -14.74 2.38
C ILE A 150 -21.92 -13.90 3.56
N SER A 151 -22.04 -14.55 4.71
CA SER A 151 -22.46 -13.93 5.95
C SER A 151 -21.23 -13.50 6.74
N ILE A 152 -21.08 -12.20 6.95
CA ILE A 152 -20.01 -11.65 7.78
C ILE A 152 -20.60 -11.42 9.17
N VAL A 153 -20.20 -12.27 10.11
CA VAL A 153 -20.73 -12.32 11.47
C VAL A 153 -20.47 -11.00 12.18
N GLY A 154 -21.52 -10.45 12.78
CA GLY A 154 -21.45 -9.25 13.61
C GLY A 154 -20.92 -9.53 15.02
N GLY A 155 -20.60 -8.46 15.74
CA GLY A 155 -20.24 -8.54 17.17
C GLY A 155 -18.80 -8.18 17.49
N SER A 156 -17.96 -7.90 16.51
CA SER A 156 -16.66 -7.28 16.78
C SER A 156 -16.86 -5.82 17.12
N ASN A 157 -16.29 -5.39 18.24
CA ASN A 157 -16.28 -4.01 18.67
C ASN A 157 -14.89 -3.60 19.17
N ILE A 158 -14.62 -2.31 19.04
CA ILE A 158 -13.46 -1.65 19.65
C ILE A 158 -13.98 -0.45 20.43
N SER A 159 -13.24 -0.05 21.47
CA SER A 159 -13.50 1.18 22.20
C SER A 159 -12.29 2.09 22.11
N PHE A 160 -12.52 3.38 21.87
CA PHE A 160 -11.46 4.39 21.87
C PHE A 160 -11.94 5.69 22.50
N THR A 161 -11.01 6.44 23.07
CA THR A 161 -11.23 7.83 23.49
C THR A 161 -10.72 8.76 22.40
N VAL A 162 -11.47 9.82 22.13
CA VAL A 162 -11.04 10.86 21.20
C VAL A 162 -10.41 11.99 21.99
N GLU A 163 -9.21 12.40 21.63
CA GLU A 163 -8.52 13.54 22.25
C GLU A 163 -8.36 14.69 21.25
N GLU A 164 -8.22 15.90 21.79
CA GLU A 164 -7.90 17.11 21.03
C GLU A 164 -6.40 17.13 20.73
N GLY A 165 -6.03 17.73 19.60
CA GLY A 165 -4.64 17.74 19.13
C GLY A 165 -4.26 16.49 18.33
N GLU A 166 -2.96 16.26 18.24
CA GLU A 166 -2.34 15.21 17.45
C GLU A 166 -1.80 14.10 18.35
N ARG A 167 -1.71 12.87 17.83
CA ARG A 167 -0.98 11.80 18.50
C ARG A 167 0.48 12.22 18.63
N THR A 168 0.91 12.58 19.84
CA THR A 168 2.31 12.90 20.10
C THR A 168 3.13 11.61 20.11
N PHE A 169 3.67 11.27 18.94
CA PHE A 169 4.86 10.44 18.92
C PHE A 169 6.02 11.33 19.38
N PRO A 170 6.82 10.92 20.38
CA PRO A 170 8.11 11.55 20.53
C PRO A 170 8.80 11.48 19.18
N SER A 171 9.27 12.63 18.68
CA SER A 171 10.08 12.68 17.47
C SER A 171 11.11 11.57 17.57
N PRO A 172 11.18 10.64 16.60
CA PRO A 172 12.31 9.73 16.56
C PRO A 172 13.55 10.63 16.57
N GLU A 173 14.48 10.37 17.49
CA GLU A 173 15.84 10.85 17.26
C GLU A 173 16.23 10.42 15.83
N PRO A 174 16.97 11.25 15.07
CA PRO A 174 17.45 10.88 13.76
C PRO A 174 18.07 9.49 13.89
N SER A 175 17.43 8.51 13.26
CA SER A 175 17.84 7.14 13.43
C SER A 175 19.27 7.05 12.93
N PRO A 176 20.22 6.52 13.72
CA PRO A 176 21.48 6.08 13.15
C PRO A 176 21.13 5.13 11.99
N PRO A 177 21.92 5.12 10.89
CA PRO A 177 21.62 4.30 9.72
C PRO A 177 21.25 2.91 10.20
N SER A 178 20.00 2.52 9.95
CA SER A 178 19.39 1.32 10.51
C SER A 178 20.32 0.15 10.27
N GLU A 179 20.81 -0.50 11.34
CA GLU A 179 21.43 -1.81 11.16
C GLU A 179 20.38 -2.73 10.53
N PRO A 180 20.71 -3.39 9.41
CA PRO A 180 19.72 -3.97 8.50
C PRO A 180 19.15 -5.26 9.09
N LEU A 181 18.01 -5.14 9.78
CA LEU A 181 17.20 -6.24 10.29
C LEU A 181 16.51 -7.06 9.19
N SER A 182 16.66 -6.69 7.91
CA SER A 182 15.99 -7.30 6.75
C SER A 182 16.93 -8.05 5.79
N ARG A 183 18.19 -8.34 6.17
CA ARG A 183 19.12 -9.06 5.28
C ARG A 183 18.60 -10.46 4.99
N VAL A 184 18.15 -10.68 3.76
CA VAL A 184 17.90 -12.02 3.22
C VAL A 184 19.27 -12.66 2.96
N PRO A 185 19.63 -13.78 3.63
CA PRO A 185 20.88 -14.47 3.36
C PRO A 185 20.97 -14.85 1.88
N GLY A 186 22.07 -14.48 1.22
CA GLY A 186 22.27 -14.76 -0.21
C GLY A 186 21.92 -13.60 -1.15
N ALA A 187 21.29 -12.53 -0.68
CA ALA A 187 20.99 -11.35 -1.49
C ALA A 187 22.12 -10.29 -1.48
N PRO A 188 22.32 -9.54 -2.59
CA PRO A 188 23.11 -8.31 -2.63
C PRO A 188 22.66 -7.27 -1.59
N VAL A 189 23.60 -6.42 -1.15
CA VAL A 189 23.32 -5.34 -0.19
C VAL A 189 23.26 -3.99 -0.91
N LEU A 190 22.06 -3.41 -0.99
CA LEU A 190 21.81 -2.08 -1.53
C LEU A 190 21.38 -1.10 -0.42
N SER A 191 21.61 0.19 -0.62
CA SER A 191 21.00 1.26 0.17
C SER A 191 20.53 2.41 -0.73
N LEU A 192 19.59 3.21 -0.23
CA LEU A 192 19.07 4.38 -0.93
C LEU A 192 19.32 5.66 -0.11
N ASN A 193 19.76 6.71 -0.78
CA ASN A 193 19.91 8.05 -0.21
C ASN A 193 19.28 9.10 -1.13
N ILE A 194 18.70 10.15 -0.55
CA ILE A 194 18.02 11.24 -1.25
C ILE A 194 18.70 12.55 -0.91
N GLU A 195 18.85 13.40 -1.91
CA GLU A 195 19.29 14.78 -1.77
C GLU A 195 18.28 15.72 -2.45
N CYS A 196 17.90 16.80 -1.78
CA CYS A 196 17.16 17.88 -2.43
C CYS A 196 17.57 19.24 -1.86
N SER A 197 17.21 20.32 -2.55
CA SER A 197 17.36 21.65 -1.96
C SER A 197 16.44 21.80 -0.74
N PRO A 198 16.90 22.44 0.35
CA PRO A 198 16.07 22.66 1.54
C PRO A 198 14.98 23.71 1.31
N THR A 199 15.08 24.48 0.22
CA THR A 199 14.08 25.46 -0.20
C THR A 199 13.90 25.44 -1.70
N PHE A 200 12.69 25.71 -2.16
CA PHE A 200 12.37 25.89 -3.58
C PHE A 200 11.49 27.12 -3.77
N ALA A 201 11.76 27.91 -4.81
CA ALA A 201 10.83 28.98 -5.18
C ALA A 201 9.52 28.38 -5.72
N LYS A 202 8.38 29.04 -5.43
CA LYS A 202 7.05 28.58 -5.87
C LYS A 202 6.97 28.23 -7.36
N ASP A 203 7.60 29.02 -8.23
CA ASP A 203 7.53 28.84 -9.69
C ASP A 203 8.71 28.02 -10.27
N GLN A 204 9.62 27.53 -9.42
CA GLN A 204 10.76 26.72 -9.87
C GLN A 204 10.38 25.24 -9.97
N SER A 205 11.04 24.50 -10.87
CA SER A 205 11.02 23.03 -10.89
C SER A 205 11.70 22.49 -9.62
N LYS A 206 10.97 21.68 -8.85
CA LYS A 206 11.46 21.05 -7.62
C LYS A 206 12.08 19.72 -8.00
N LYS A 207 13.32 19.50 -7.55
CA LYS A 207 14.09 18.32 -7.94
C LYS A 207 14.68 17.62 -6.74
N ALA A 208 14.56 16.31 -6.70
CA ALA A 208 15.27 15.45 -5.76
C ALA A 208 16.21 14.53 -6.53
N THR A 209 17.40 14.30 -6.01
CA THR A 209 18.35 13.35 -6.53
C THR A 209 18.32 12.10 -5.66
N VAL A 210 18.12 10.94 -6.30
CA VAL A 210 18.09 9.63 -5.65
C VAL A 210 19.39 8.91 -5.99
N HIS A 211 20.05 8.37 -4.97
CA HIS A 211 21.28 7.59 -5.07
C HIS A 211 21.02 6.18 -4.55
N VAL A 212 21.26 5.19 -5.39
CA VAL A 212 21.20 3.77 -5.01
C VAL A 212 22.62 3.24 -5.02
N ILE A 213 23.09 2.79 -3.86
CA ILE A 213 24.47 2.37 -3.65
C ILE A 213 24.50 0.86 -3.50
N TYR A 214 25.33 0.19 -4.28
CA TYR A 214 25.61 -1.23 -4.10
C TYR A 214 26.84 -1.39 -3.21
N HIS A 215 26.67 -1.99 -2.03
CA HIS A 215 27.76 -2.11 -1.06
C HIS A 215 28.59 -3.35 -1.28
N SER A 216 27.95 -4.51 -1.36
CA SER A 216 28.64 -5.79 -1.48
C SER A 216 27.69 -6.94 -1.84
N SER A 217 28.27 -8.00 -2.39
CA SER A 217 27.54 -9.23 -2.63
C SER A 217 27.26 -9.99 -1.33
N CYS A 218 26.48 -11.07 -1.42
CA CYS A 218 26.21 -11.94 -0.30
C CYS A 218 27.44 -12.70 0.22
N LYS A 219 28.56 -12.71 -0.52
CA LYS A 219 29.82 -13.34 -0.10
C LYS A 219 30.68 -12.43 0.77
N GLY A 220 30.34 -11.14 0.89
CA GLY A 220 31.03 -10.18 1.73
C GLY A 220 31.70 -9.04 0.95
N PRO A 221 32.33 -8.10 1.66
CA PRO A 221 32.86 -6.85 1.08
C PRO A 221 34.07 -7.02 0.16
N ASP A 222 34.78 -8.14 0.24
CA ASP A 222 35.94 -8.42 -0.63
C ASP A 222 35.53 -9.03 -1.99
N ASP A 223 34.24 -9.37 -2.17
CA ASP A 223 33.74 -9.94 -3.40
C ASP A 223 33.33 -8.83 -4.36
N SER A 224 33.99 -8.80 -5.52
CA SER A 224 33.78 -7.79 -6.57
C SER A 224 32.67 -8.15 -7.56
N THR A 225 31.74 -9.04 -7.19
CA THR A 225 30.73 -9.53 -8.15
C THR A 225 29.73 -8.41 -8.45
N PRO A 226 29.59 -7.98 -9.72
CA PRO A 226 28.62 -6.97 -10.10
C PRO A 226 27.20 -7.52 -10.09
N ILE A 227 26.23 -6.63 -10.03
CA ILE A 227 24.80 -6.95 -10.12
C ILE A 227 24.17 -6.16 -11.26
N THR A 228 23.15 -6.74 -11.88
CA THR A 228 22.22 -6.04 -12.77
C THR A 228 20.82 -6.17 -12.20
N PHE A 229 20.09 -5.08 -12.08
CA PHE A 229 18.74 -5.08 -11.49
C PHE A 229 17.80 -4.12 -12.19
N HIS A 230 16.51 -4.40 -12.06
CA HIS A 230 15.43 -3.57 -12.58
C HIS A 230 15.09 -2.45 -11.59
N THR A 231 14.82 -1.25 -12.12
CA THR A 231 14.73 -0.03 -11.31
C THR A 231 13.30 0.39 -10.94
N VAL A 232 12.28 -0.33 -11.36
CA VAL A 232 10.87 0.12 -11.29
C VAL A 232 10.41 0.45 -9.86
N ASN A 233 10.77 -0.37 -8.88
CA ASN A 233 10.38 -0.12 -7.48
C ASN A 233 11.15 1.05 -6.83
N LEU A 234 12.12 1.62 -7.54
CA LEU A 234 12.95 2.74 -7.12
C LEU A 234 12.61 4.05 -7.87
N LEU A 235 11.55 4.05 -8.69
CA LEU A 235 11.18 5.23 -9.49
C LEU A 235 10.31 6.24 -8.73
N SER A 236 9.67 5.86 -7.62
CA SER A 236 8.73 6.75 -6.91
C SER A 236 8.86 6.63 -5.40
N GLY A 237 9.11 7.77 -4.77
CA GLY A 237 9.09 7.94 -3.32
C GLY A 237 7.76 8.48 -2.81
N ASN A 238 7.62 8.53 -1.50
CA ASN A 238 6.47 9.08 -0.80
C ASN A 238 6.67 10.57 -0.57
N LEU A 239 5.75 11.39 -1.08
CA LEU A 239 5.73 12.82 -0.82
C LEU A 239 4.63 13.17 0.17
N GLN A 240 4.96 14.00 1.14
CA GLN A 240 4.03 14.48 2.15
C GLN A 240 4.10 16.00 2.26
N ARG A 241 2.95 16.64 2.45
CA ARG A 241 2.81 18.07 2.70
C ARG A 241 2.51 18.30 4.17
N ARG A 242 3.13 19.31 4.76
CA ARG A 242 2.86 19.71 6.14
C ARG A 242 1.58 20.54 6.22
N ARG A 243 0.62 20.09 7.02
CA ARG A 243 -0.59 20.85 7.38
C ARG A 243 -0.63 21.04 8.88
N GLY A 244 -0.22 22.23 9.33
CA GLY A 244 -0.03 22.50 10.76
C GLY A 244 1.10 21.66 11.34
N GLN A 245 0.77 20.71 12.21
CA GLN A 245 1.72 19.77 12.82
C GLN A 245 1.79 18.40 12.13
N ASN A 246 0.79 18.05 11.29
CA ASN A 246 0.71 16.76 10.60
C ASN A 246 1.40 16.78 9.22
N TRP A 247 1.74 15.57 8.75
CA TRP A 247 2.12 15.29 7.37
C TRP A 247 0.97 14.57 6.64
N GLU A 248 0.50 15.15 5.55
CA GLU A 248 -0.50 14.56 4.67
C GLU A 248 0.18 14.03 3.41
N TYR A 249 -0.11 12.78 3.02
CA TYR A 249 0.39 12.25 1.76
C TYR A 249 -0.15 13.08 0.59
N PHE A 250 0.74 13.46 -0.30
CA PHE A 250 0.36 13.96 -1.61
C PHE A 250 0.36 12.79 -2.57
N GLU A 251 -0.82 12.44 -3.03
CA GLU A 251 -1.00 11.61 -4.21
C GLU A 251 -1.00 12.55 -5.41
N SER A 252 -0.09 12.32 -6.35
CA SER A 252 -0.05 13.05 -7.62
C SER A 252 -1.45 13.02 -8.26
N GLU A 253 -1.89 14.13 -8.86
CA GLU A 253 -3.07 14.12 -9.70
C GLU A 253 -2.76 13.19 -10.88
N GLU A 254 -3.20 11.94 -10.77
CA GLU A 254 -2.86 10.86 -11.71
C GLU A 254 -2.97 11.32 -13.17
N MET A 255 -1.97 10.88 -13.95
CA MET A 255 -2.11 10.77 -15.40
C MET A 255 -3.47 10.09 -15.69
N PRO A 256 -4.29 10.64 -16.60
CA PRO A 256 -5.59 10.05 -16.91
C PRO A 256 -5.41 8.59 -17.29
N TYR A 257 -6.26 7.71 -16.73
CA TYR A 257 -6.28 6.27 -16.98
C TYR A 257 -5.99 5.94 -18.45
N GLN A 258 -4.85 5.29 -18.69
CA GLN A 258 -4.52 4.72 -19.99
C GLN A 258 -4.81 3.22 -19.90
N ILE A 259 -5.69 2.73 -20.77
CA ILE A 259 -5.93 1.30 -20.95
C ILE A 259 -4.81 0.80 -21.85
N TYR A 260 -4.06 -0.18 -21.38
CA TYR A 260 -3.02 -0.84 -22.14
C TYR A 260 -3.44 -2.30 -22.37
N ASP A 261 -3.99 -2.60 -23.55
CA ASP A 261 -4.44 -3.96 -23.94
C ASP A 261 -3.37 -4.74 -24.73
N ASP A 262 -2.18 -4.16 -24.88
CA ASP A 262 -1.09 -4.79 -25.64
C ASP A 262 -0.43 -5.91 -24.82
N PRO A 263 0.07 -6.98 -25.47
CA PRO A 263 0.72 -8.07 -24.77
C PRO A 263 2.04 -7.62 -24.12
N ASP A 264 2.47 -8.35 -23.10
CA ASP A 264 3.77 -8.18 -22.48
C ASP A 264 4.89 -8.16 -23.52
N ILE A 265 5.85 -7.28 -23.30
CA ILE A 265 6.98 -7.08 -24.19
C ILE A 265 8.19 -7.85 -23.68
N GLU A 266 8.82 -8.60 -24.58
CA GLU A 266 10.12 -9.20 -24.31
C GLU A 266 11.21 -8.14 -24.42
N VAL A 267 11.99 -8.00 -23.35
CA VAL A 267 13.12 -7.09 -23.28
C VAL A 267 14.37 -7.83 -22.81
N THR A 268 15.52 -7.29 -23.19
CA THR A 268 16.82 -7.80 -22.77
C THR A 268 17.37 -6.89 -21.68
N PRO A 269 17.59 -7.36 -20.44
CA PRO A 269 18.18 -6.55 -19.36
C PRO A 269 19.50 -5.91 -19.77
N GLY A 270 20.32 -6.61 -20.56
CA GLY A 270 21.58 -6.09 -21.09
C GLY A 270 21.47 -4.87 -22.02
N ARG A 271 20.27 -4.54 -22.53
CA ARG A 271 20.04 -3.42 -23.45
C ARG A 271 18.98 -2.43 -22.96
N HIS A 272 18.05 -2.89 -22.14
CA HIS A 272 16.90 -2.11 -21.72
C HIS A 272 17.29 -1.02 -20.71
N ALA A 273 16.73 0.19 -20.84
CA ALA A 273 17.17 1.36 -20.08
C ALA A 273 16.82 1.28 -18.58
N ASP A 274 15.76 0.56 -18.24
CA ASP A 274 15.28 0.44 -16.86
C ASP A 274 16.05 -0.61 -16.03
N PHE A 275 17.03 -1.28 -16.65
CA PHE A 275 17.95 -2.19 -16.00
C PHE A 275 19.32 -1.53 -15.88
N ILE A 276 19.89 -1.56 -14.68
CA ILE A 276 21.16 -0.91 -14.36
C ILE A 276 22.11 -1.96 -13.78
N SER A 277 23.40 -1.83 -14.09
CA SER A 277 24.44 -2.61 -13.43
C SER A 277 25.30 -1.76 -12.52
N LEU A 278 25.73 -2.34 -11.40
CA LEU A 278 26.64 -1.73 -10.45
C LEU A 278 27.70 -2.74 -10.02
N GLN A 279 28.94 -2.28 -9.88
CA GLN A 279 29.97 -2.95 -9.11
C GLN A 279 29.85 -2.61 -7.62
N PRO A 280 30.38 -3.45 -6.71
CA PRO A 280 30.45 -3.09 -5.30
C PRO A 280 31.16 -1.75 -5.08
N GLY A 281 30.54 -0.87 -4.32
CA GLY A 281 30.95 0.52 -4.09
C GLY A 281 30.45 1.53 -5.12
N GLU A 282 29.88 1.09 -6.25
CA GLU A 282 29.28 2.00 -7.23
C GLU A 282 27.88 2.44 -6.81
N GLN A 283 27.46 3.56 -7.39
CA GLN A 283 26.12 4.09 -7.21
C GLN A 283 25.45 4.40 -8.54
N TRP A 284 24.17 4.10 -8.63
CA TRP A 284 23.28 4.63 -9.64
C TRP A 284 22.64 5.92 -9.11
N THR A 285 22.48 6.91 -9.97
CA THR A 285 21.93 8.22 -9.58
C THR A 285 20.92 8.70 -10.60
N ARG A 286 19.78 9.19 -10.12
CA ARG A 286 18.73 9.79 -10.93
C ARG A 286 18.24 11.09 -10.29
N THR A 287 17.80 12.04 -11.11
CA THR A 287 17.16 13.26 -10.62
C THR A 287 15.70 13.27 -11.05
N ASP A 288 14.82 13.43 -10.08
CA ASP A 288 13.37 13.38 -10.20
C ASP A 288 12.81 14.78 -10.13
N SER A 289 11.82 15.06 -10.99
CA SER A 289 10.97 16.23 -10.78
C SER A 289 9.91 15.85 -9.75
N LEU A 290 9.88 16.58 -8.64
CA LEU A 290 8.85 16.39 -7.62
C LEU A 290 7.57 17.08 -8.08
N GLU A 291 6.54 16.30 -8.36
CA GLU A 291 5.19 16.81 -8.56
C GLU A 291 4.62 17.25 -7.22
N LEU A 292 4.13 18.50 -7.15
CA LEU A 292 3.53 19.07 -5.96
C LEU A 292 2.08 19.45 -6.24
N PRO A 293 1.24 19.55 -5.19
CA PRO A 293 -0.13 20.03 -5.33
C PRO A 293 -0.21 21.36 -6.08
N SER A 294 -1.23 21.53 -6.91
CA SER A 294 -1.46 22.77 -7.65
C SER A 294 -1.77 23.97 -6.74
N ASP A 295 -2.26 23.72 -5.52
CA ASP A 295 -2.61 24.71 -4.50
C ASP A 295 -1.44 25.01 -3.52
N ILE A 296 -0.18 24.83 -3.92
CA ILE A 296 0.98 25.15 -3.05
C ILE A 296 1.01 26.64 -2.66
N ASP A 297 1.33 26.91 -1.39
CA ASP A 297 1.53 28.26 -0.88
C ASP A 297 2.94 28.48 -0.33
N ILE A 298 3.35 29.75 -0.27
CA ILE A 298 4.65 30.14 0.29
C ILE A 298 4.66 29.85 1.79
N GLY A 299 5.76 29.29 2.28
CA GLY A 299 5.96 28.87 3.67
C GLY A 299 5.57 27.42 3.94
N GLU A 300 5.02 26.72 2.95
CA GLU A 300 4.69 25.31 3.11
C GLU A 300 5.91 24.41 3.10
N VAL A 301 5.87 23.37 3.93
CA VAL A 301 6.95 22.41 4.09
C VAL A 301 6.50 21.06 3.55
N PHE A 302 7.39 20.40 2.83
CA PHE A 302 7.18 19.07 2.28
C PHE A 302 8.27 18.12 2.78
N LYS A 303 7.93 16.85 2.86
CA LYS A 303 8.79 15.74 3.22
C LYS A 303 8.79 14.72 2.09
N TYR A 304 9.96 14.19 1.72
CA TYR A 304 10.11 13.15 0.71
C TYR A 304 11.01 12.01 1.23
N GLU A 305 10.56 10.76 1.08
CA GLU A 305 11.28 9.56 1.52
C GLU A 305 10.91 8.33 0.68
N PHE A 306 11.74 7.30 0.69
CA PHE A 306 11.37 5.96 0.24
C PHE A 306 11.20 5.06 1.46
N SER A 307 10.08 4.33 1.53
CA SER A 307 9.94 3.19 2.44
C SER A 307 10.81 2.02 1.97
N ASP A 308 10.89 0.94 2.76
CA ASP A 308 11.54 -0.30 2.32
C ASP A 308 11.00 -0.72 0.94
N ARG A 309 11.91 -1.06 0.03
CA ARG A 309 11.58 -1.53 -1.32
C ARG A 309 12.13 -2.92 -1.54
N VAL A 310 11.39 -3.73 -2.28
CA VAL A 310 11.87 -5.01 -2.78
C VAL A 310 12.14 -4.83 -4.27
N ILE A 311 13.31 -5.25 -4.72
CA ILE A 311 13.63 -5.28 -6.14
C ILE A 311 12.94 -6.48 -6.78
N ASP A 312 12.10 -6.22 -7.78
CA ASP A 312 11.35 -7.23 -8.53
C ASP A 312 12.24 -8.21 -9.29
N TRP A 313 13.30 -7.71 -9.93
CA TRP A 313 14.22 -8.53 -10.72
C TRP A 313 15.68 -8.09 -10.60
N TRP A 314 16.57 -9.08 -10.44
CA TRP A 314 18.01 -8.89 -10.44
C TRP A 314 18.77 -10.17 -10.80
N ASP A 315 19.98 -10.03 -11.32
CA ASP A 315 20.91 -11.15 -11.51
C ASP A 315 22.37 -10.71 -11.34
N TRP A 316 23.27 -11.68 -11.16
CA TRP A 316 24.71 -11.43 -11.08
C TRP A 316 25.30 -11.17 -12.47
N GLY A 317 26.17 -10.17 -12.57
CA GLY A 317 26.80 -9.79 -13.83
C GLY A 317 26.57 -8.32 -14.18
N MET A 318 27.29 -7.85 -15.19
CA MET A 318 27.05 -6.57 -15.83
C MET A 318 26.03 -6.74 -16.96
N LYS A 319 25.51 -5.64 -17.51
CA LYS A 319 24.58 -5.65 -18.64
C LYS A 319 25.09 -6.49 -19.81
N GLU A 320 26.41 -6.49 -20.05
CA GLU A 320 27.06 -7.27 -21.10
C GLU A 320 26.85 -8.79 -20.93
N ASP A 321 26.79 -9.28 -19.69
CA ASP A 321 26.53 -10.68 -19.37
C ASP A 321 25.08 -11.07 -19.63
N HIS A 322 24.16 -10.09 -19.59
CA HIS A 322 22.72 -10.27 -19.79
C HIS A 322 22.23 -9.89 -21.20
N LEU A 323 23.11 -9.91 -22.20
CA LEU A 323 22.74 -9.64 -23.60
C LEU A 323 21.90 -10.75 -24.25
N GLN A 324 21.92 -11.96 -23.68
CA GLN A 324 21.11 -13.10 -24.12
C GLN A 324 19.99 -13.44 -23.14
N THR A 325 19.93 -12.75 -21.99
CA THR A 325 18.84 -12.87 -21.03
C THR A 325 17.60 -12.18 -21.59
N THR A 326 16.45 -12.82 -21.46
CA THR A 326 15.17 -12.26 -21.87
C THR A 326 14.22 -12.28 -20.67
N VAL A 327 13.57 -11.15 -20.44
CA VAL A 327 12.52 -11.00 -19.44
C VAL A 327 11.31 -10.35 -20.10
N LYS A 328 10.12 -10.54 -19.54
CA LYS A 328 8.91 -9.86 -19.96
C LYS A 328 8.55 -8.76 -18.99
N LEU A 329 8.26 -7.59 -19.55
CA LEU A 329 7.63 -6.47 -18.86
C LEU A 329 6.22 -6.31 -19.43
N PRO A 330 5.28 -5.73 -18.67
CA PRO A 330 4.02 -5.35 -19.27
C PRO A 330 4.22 -4.32 -20.37
N CYS A 331 3.23 -4.17 -21.24
CA CYS A 331 3.33 -3.31 -22.44
C CYS A 331 3.58 -1.83 -22.14
N TRP A 332 3.24 -1.32 -20.94
CA TRP A 332 3.58 0.03 -20.49
C TRP A 332 4.98 0.14 -19.86
N VAL A 333 5.71 -0.98 -19.74
CA VAL A 333 7.13 -1.12 -19.35
C VAL A 333 7.45 -0.74 -17.90
N LYS A 334 6.66 0.17 -17.32
CA LYS A 334 6.86 0.74 -15.98
C LYS A 334 6.12 -0.06 -14.91
N ASP A 335 6.37 -1.36 -14.87
CA ASP A 335 5.93 -2.26 -13.79
C ASP A 335 6.91 -3.41 -13.58
N ASP A 336 6.64 -4.24 -12.59
CA ASP A 336 7.44 -5.43 -12.25
C ASP A 336 7.62 -6.40 -13.43
N VAL A 337 8.74 -7.11 -13.45
CA VAL A 337 9.00 -8.22 -14.38
C VAL A 337 7.96 -9.34 -14.17
N VAL A 338 7.20 -9.65 -15.22
CA VAL A 338 6.16 -10.69 -15.19
C VAL A 338 6.71 -12.09 -15.52
N GLU A 339 7.75 -12.17 -16.36
CA GLU A 339 8.46 -13.41 -16.63
C GLU A 339 9.99 -13.19 -16.69
N PRO A 340 10.80 -14.04 -16.02
CA PRO A 340 10.39 -15.15 -15.17
C PRO A 340 9.74 -14.67 -13.86
N ARG A 341 8.65 -15.32 -13.45
CA ARG A 341 7.99 -15.04 -12.16
C ARG A 341 8.92 -15.33 -10.99
N ASP A 342 8.78 -14.56 -9.91
CA ASP A 342 9.56 -14.71 -8.67
C ASP A 342 11.09 -14.66 -8.89
N ASN A 343 11.53 -13.98 -9.95
CA ASN A 343 12.94 -13.87 -10.34
C ASN A 343 13.69 -15.23 -10.34
N GLU A 344 13.02 -16.29 -10.80
CA GLU A 344 13.52 -17.68 -10.80
C GLU A 344 13.90 -18.22 -9.40
N GLY A 345 13.27 -17.71 -8.34
CA GLY A 345 13.52 -18.09 -6.95
C GLY A 345 14.81 -17.49 -6.36
N ARG A 346 15.38 -16.46 -7.00
CA ARG A 346 16.52 -15.72 -6.43
C ARG A 346 16.13 -15.03 -5.12
N PRO A 347 17.05 -14.89 -4.15
CA PRO A 347 16.78 -14.15 -2.92
C PRO A 347 16.29 -12.73 -3.18
N ALA A 348 15.24 -12.32 -2.48
CA ALA A 348 14.73 -10.95 -2.57
C ALA A 348 15.78 -9.94 -2.08
N ILE A 349 16.08 -8.91 -2.89
CA ILE A 349 16.85 -7.76 -2.44
C ILE A 349 15.89 -6.79 -1.78
N VAL A 350 16.06 -6.59 -0.47
CA VAL A 350 15.37 -5.54 0.27
C VAL A 350 16.28 -4.33 0.34
N VAL A 351 15.88 -3.24 -0.30
CA VAL A 351 16.51 -1.93 -0.13
C VAL A 351 15.86 -1.26 1.08
N PRO A 352 16.62 -0.97 2.15
CA PRO A 352 16.08 -0.31 3.32
C PRO A 352 15.51 1.07 2.98
N ALA A 353 14.57 1.53 3.81
CA ALA A 353 14.06 2.89 3.78
C ALA A 353 15.19 3.92 3.73
N SER A 354 14.96 5.00 2.97
CA SER A 354 15.95 6.06 2.78
C SER A 354 16.06 6.99 3.99
N ASN A 355 17.01 7.91 3.91
CA ASN A 355 16.91 9.14 4.69
C ASN A 355 15.65 9.93 4.29
N VAL A 356 15.24 10.82 5.17
CA VAL A 356 14.14 11.76 4.95
C VAL A 356 14.73 13.11 4.54
N VAL A 357 14.20 13.70 3.47
CA VAL A 357 14.50 15.08 3.10
C VAL A 357 13.27 15.96 3.30
N GLU A 358 13.48 17.15 3.86
CA GLU A 358 12.45 18.17 4.02
C GLU A 358 12.82 19.43 3.24
N PHE A 359 11.83 20.07 2.62
CA PHE A 359 12.03 21.33 1.92
C PHE A 359 10.86 22.29 2.09
N THR A 360 11.14 23.59 2.01
CA THR A 360 10.14 24.66 2.16
C THR A 360 9.93 25.43 0.85
N ILE A 361 8.69 25.78 0.54
CA ILE A 361 8.36 26.68 -0.57
C ILE A 361 8.59 28.14 -0.14
N VAL A 362 9.39 28.89 -0.89
CA VAL A 362 9.76 30.28 -0.58
C VAL A 362 9.36 31.28 -1.66
#